data_AF-A0A0Q4Q600-F1
#
_entry.id   AF-A0A0Q4Q600-F1
#
_cell.length_a   1.000
_cell.length_b   1.000
_cell.length_c   1.000
_cell.angle_alpha   90.00
_cell.angle_beta   90.00
_cell.angle_gamma   90.00
#
_symmetry.space_group_name_H-M   'P 1'
#
loop_
_entity.id
_entity.type
_entity.pdbx_description
1 polymer ?
#
loop_
_entity_poly.entity_id
_entity_poly.type
_entity_poly.pdbx_seq_one_letter_code
_entity_poly.pdbx_strand_id
1 'polypeptide(L)'
;MTVVPPVVDARHHLSDDELVHLRSQVIALEQTMIAMMAGGSDDQRALIHDMAAFVRPPMDAVQDPLMMHAGDLMDHMADRATLLARVLG
;
A
#
# COMPACT_ATOMS: atom_id res chain seq x y z
N MET A 1 -19.61 -22.63 17.29
CA MET A 1 -20.05 -22.20 15.95
C MET A 1 -18.79 -21.75 15.21
N THR A 2 -18.24 -22.62 14.37
CA THR A 2 -17.00 -22.33 13.64
C THR A 2 -17.37 -21.49 12.43
N VAL A 3 -16.98 -20.21 12.43
CA VAL A 3 -17.12 -19.36 11.25
C VAL A 3 -16.12 -19.86 10.22
N VAL A 4 -16.60 -20.64 9.25
CA VAL A 4 -15.82 -21.00 8.08
C VAL A 4 -15.66 -19.71 7.27
N PRO A 5 -14.43 -19.18 7.09
CA PRO A 5 -14.24 -18.01 6.26
C PRO A 5 -14.74 -18.34 4.84
N PRO A 6 -15.41 -17.41 4.16
CA PRO A 6 -15.88 -17.64 2.80
C PRO A 6 -14.68 -18.02 1.93
N VAL A 7 -14.77 -19.18 1.28
CA VAL A 7 -13.81 -19.59 0.26
C VAL A 7 -13.91 -18.55 -0.86
N VAL A 8 -12.91 -17.67 -0.93
CA VAL A 8 -12.79 -16.70 -2.02
C VAL A 8 -12.53 -17.51 -3.28
N ASP A 9 -13.57 -17.71 -4.09
CA ASP A 9 -13.44 -18.37 -5.37
C ASP A 9 -12.59 -17.47 -6.29
N ALA A 10 -11.33 -17.86 -6.48
CA ALA A 10 -10.37 -17.15 -7.33
C ALA A 10 -10.77 -17.11 -8.83
N ARG A 11 -11.94 -17.67 -9.19
CA ARG A 11 -12.51 -17.61 -10.53
C ARG A 11 -13.75 -16.70 -10.65
N HIS A 12 -14.15 -16.02 -9.57
CA HIS A 12 -15.21 -15.02 -9.67
C HIS A 12 -14.67 -13.77 -10.37
N HIS A 13 -15.12 -13.53 -11.60
CA HIS A 13 -14.86 -12.25 -12.27
C HIS A 13 -15.72 -11.20 -11.55
N LEU A 14 -15.06 -10.27 -10.85
CA LEU A 14 -15.76 -9.16 -10.19
C LEU A 14 -16.53 -8.36 -11.24
N SER A 15 -17.76 -7.99 -10.91
CA SER A 15 -18.52 -7.04 -11.71
C SER A 15 -17.84 -5.67 -11.71
N ASP A 16 -18.16 -4.83 -12.70
CA ASP A 16 -17.64 -3.47 -12.78
C ASP A 16 -17.94 -2.66 -11.50
N ASP A 17 -19.14 -2.84 -10.93
CA ASP A 17 -19.54 -2.19 -9.69
C ASP A 17 -18.70 -2.65 -8.49
N GLU A 18 -18.40 -3.95 -8.40
CA GLU A 18 -17.52 -4.50 -7.37
C GLU A 18 -16.07 -4.03 -7.53
N LEU A 19 -15.58 -3.92 -8.77
CA LEU A 19 -14.26 -3.36 -9.06
C LEU A 19 -14.15 -1.88 -8.69
N VAL A 20 -15.18 -1.08 -9.01
CA VAL A 20 -15.24 0.34 -8.63
C VAL A 20 -15.29 0.47 -7.11
N HIS A 21 -16.08 -0.38 -6.44
CA HIS A 21 -16.16 -0.38 -4.99
C HIS A 21 -14.81 -0.74 -4.35
N LEU A 22 -14.17 -1.82 -4.81
CA LEU A 22 -12.87 -2.25 -4.33
C LEU A 22 -11.80 -1.17 -4.55
N ARG A 23 -11.78 -0.56 -5.73
CA ARG A 23 -10.87 0.56 -6.02
C ARG A 23 -11.09 1.73 -5.06
N SER A 24 -12.34 2.07 -4.78
CA SER A 24 -12.66 3.15 -3.83
C SER A 24 -12.18 2.83 -2.41
N GLN A 25 -12.33 1.57 -1.97
CA GLN A 25 -11.81 1.11 -0.69
C GLN A 25 -10.28 1.16 -0.62
N VAL A 26 -9.59 0.72 -1.68
CA VAL A 26 -8.12 0.77 -1.75
C VAL A 26 -7.62 2.22 -1.69
N ILE A 27 -8.24 3.14 -2.45
CA ILE A 27 -7.89 4.56 -2.42
C ILE A 27 -8.06 5.11 -0.99
N ALA A 28 -9.19 4.83 -0.33
CA ALA A 28 -9.45 5.29 1.03
C ALA A 28 -8.42 4.73 2.03
N LEU A 29 -8.02 3.47 1.88
CA LEU A 29 -6.99 2.84 2.70
C LEU A 29 -5.62 3.51 2.50
N GLU A 30 -5.22 3.77 1.26
CA GLU A 30 -3.99 4.49 0.93
C GLU A 30 -3.98 5.89 1.56
N GLN A 31 -5.07 6.65 1.43
CA GLN A 31 -5.16 7.98 2.04
C GLN A 31 -5.05 7.91 3.56
N THR A 32 -5.67 6.90 4.19
CA THR A 32 -5.60 6.68 5.63
C THR A 32 -4.18 6.34 6.08
N MET A 33 -3.49 5.47 5.37
CA MET A 33 -2.09 5.15 5.63
C MET A 33 -1.21 6.39 5.54
N ILE A 34 -1.39 7.22 4.49
CA ILE A 34 -0.65 8.48 4.32
C ILE A 34 -0.87 9.42 5.49
N ALA A 35 -2.11 9.58 5.94
CA ALA A 35 -2.42 10.42 7.10
C ALA A 35 -1.75 9.90 8.38
N MET A 36 -1.77 8.58 8.61
CA MET A 36 -1.09 7.96 9.75
C MET A 36 0.42 8.16 9.69
N MET A 37 1.03 7.99 8.50
CA MET A 37 2.46 8.22 8.30
C MET A 37 2.85 9.68 8.52
N ALA A 38 2.02 10.63 8.06
CA ALA A 38 2.26 12.06 8.21
C ALA A 38 2.26 12.48 9.70
N GLY A 39 1.46 11.81 10.54
CA GLY A 39 1.48 12.02 11.99
C GLY A 39 2.66 11.36 12.72
N GLY A 40 3.47 10.55 12.03
CA GLY A 40 4.66 9.90 12.59
C GLY A 40 5.92 10.78 12.55
N SER A 41 6.94 10.36 13.30
CA SER A 41 8.25 11.03 13.28
C SER A 41 8.94 10.93 11.91
N ASP A 42 9.93 11.79 11.66
CA ASP A 42 10.74 11.72 10.44
C ASP A 42 11.44 10.35 10.30
N ASP A 43 11.94 9.78 11.41
CA ASP A 43 12.55 8.43 11.42
C ASP A 43 11.55 7.33 11.04
N GLN A 44 10.30 7.43 11.52
CA GLN A 44 9.25 6.47 11.17
C GLN A 44 8.90 6.55 9.67
N ARG A 45 8.96 7.75 9.08
CA ARG A 45 8.77 7.95 7.64
C ARG A 45 9.96 7.42 6.83
N ALA A 46 11.19 7.65 7.29
CA ALA A 46 12.39 7.10 6.65
C ALA A 46 12.38 5.57 6.62
N LEU A 47 11.94 4.91 7.70
CA LEU A 47 11.82 3.45 7.76
C LEU A 47 10.89 2.87 6.68
N ILE A 48 9.88 3.63 6.23
CA ILE A 48 8.96 3.17 5.18
C ILE A 48 9.64 3.19 3.81
N HIS A 49 10.52 4.15 3.55
CA HIS A 49 11.37 4.12 2.35
C HIS A 49 12.35 2.94 2.40
N ASP A 50 12.93 2.64 3.56
CA ASP A 50 13.79 1.46 3.72
C ASP A 50 13.00 0.17 3.47
N MET A 51 11.75 0.10 3.95
CA MET A 51 10.87 -1.03 3.67
C MET A 51 10.48 -1.12 2.19
N ALA A 52 10.27 0.01 1.51
CA ALA A 52 10.01 0.05 0.07
C ALA A 52 11.19 -0.53 -0.73
N ALA A 53 12.42 -0.19 -0.33
CA ALA A 53 13.63 -0.80 -0.91
C ALA A 53 13.74 -2.30 -0.60
N PHE A 54 13.34 -2.73 0.59
CA PHE A 54 13.37 -4.14 1.01
C PHE A 54 12.34 -5.02 0.28
N VAL A 55 11.14 -4.48 -0.02
CA VAL A 55 10.09 -5.21 -0.77
C VAL A 55 10.52 -5.47 -2.21
N ARG A 56 11.35 -4.60 -2.79
CA ARG A 56 11.88 -4.81 -4.14
C ARG A 56 12.81 -6.05 -4.15
N PRO A 57 12.65 -6.96 -5.13
CA PRO A 57 13.55 -8.10 -5.26
C PRO A 57 15.00 -7.62 -5.43
N PRO A 58 15.97 -8.25 -4.77
CA PRO A 58 17.38 -7.99 -4.99
C PRO A 58 17.75 -8.05 -6.48
N MET A 59 18.75 -7.27 -6.90
CA MET A 59 19.16 -7.18 -8.32
C MET A 59 19.63 -8.53 -8.90
N ASP A 60 20.04 -9.47 -8.06
CA ASP A 60 20.44 -10.83 -8.40
C ASP A 60 19.29 -11.85 -8.36
N ALA A 61 18.07 -11.44 -7.99
CA ALA A 61 16.87 -12.25 -7.97
C ALA A 61 15.98 -12.02 -9.20
N VAL A 62 15.03 -12.95 -9.43
CA VAL A 62 13.99 -12.78 -10.43
C VAL A 62 13.18 -11.54 -10.08
N GLN A 63 13.16 -10.57 -10.99
CA GLN A 63 12.43 -9.33 -10.84
C GLN A 63 10.93 -9.61 -10.99
N ASP A 64 10.21 -9.67 -9.88
CA ASP A 64 8.75 -9.77 -9.87
C ASP A 64 8.13 -8.38 -10.08
N PRO A 65 7.41 -8.13 -11.20
CA PRO A 65 6.78 -6.84 -11.47
C PRO A 65 5.82 -6.38 -10.36
N LEU A 66 5.17 -7.32 -9.66
CA LEU A 66 4.24 -7.00 -8.57
C LEU A 66 4.99 -6.42 -7.38
N MET A 67 6.12 -7.03 -7.00
CA MET A 67 6.93 -6.57 -5.88
C MET A 67 7.64 -5.25 -6.19
N MET A 68 8.08 -5.07 -7.44
CA MET A 68 8.61 -3.79 -7.90
C MET A 68 7.55 -2.68 -7.79
N HIS A 69 6.34 -2.94 -8.29
CA HIS A 69 5.24 -1.99 -8.20
C HIS A 69 4.83 -1.69 -6.75
N ALA A 70 4.85 -2.70 -5.87
CA ALA A 70 4.59 -2.50 -4.44
C ALA A 70 5.61 -1.55 -3.80
N GLY A 71 6.90 -1.71 -4.12
CA GLY A 71 7.95 -0.79 -3.67
C GLY A 71 7.70 0.66 -4.15
N ASP A 72 7.34 0.83 -5.43
CA ASP A 72 7.02 2.15 -6.00
C ASP A 72 5.83 2.82 -5.31
N LEU A 73 4.77 2.05 -5.02
CA LEU A 73 3.60 2.55 -4.30
C LEU A 73 3.96 2.98 -2.87
N MET A 74 4.80 2.22 -2.18
CA MET A 74 5.25 2.54 -0.84
C MET A 74 6.07 3.83 -0.79
N ASP A 75 7.02 4.00 -1.72
CA ASP A 75 7.80 5.24 -1.86
C ASP A 75 6.87 6.43 -2.12
N HIS A 76 5.91 6.29 -3.04
CA HIS A 76 4.97 7.35 -3.37
C HIS A 76 4.10 7.76 -2.17
N MET A 77 3.63 6.80 -1.36
CA MET A 77 2.85 7.11 -0.16
C MET A 77 3.69 7.83 0.90
N ALA A 78 4.94 7.43 1.11
CA ALA A 78 5.84 8.06 2.08
C ALA A 78 6.20 9.51 1.68
N ASP A 79 6.43 9.77 0.40
CA ASP A 79 6.62 11.12 -0.14
C ASP A 79 5.40 12.01 0.14
N ARG A 80 4.20 11.50 -0.16
CA ARG A 80 2.94 12.22 0.09
C ARG A 80 2.70 12.47 1.58
N ALA A 81 3.05 11.52 2.44
CA ALA A 81 2.97 11.68 3.88
C ALA A 81 3.91 12.78 4.38
N THR A 82 5.12 12.84 3.84
CA THR A 82 6.09 13.91 4.14
C THR A 82 5.58 15.28 3.70
N LEU A 83 4.97 15.39 2.53
CA LEU A 83 4.33 16.63 2.09
C LEU A 83 3.17 17.04 3.00
N LEU A 84 2.30 16.09 3.37
CA LEU A 84 1.18 16.36 4.27
C LEU A 84 1.66 16.79 5.67
N ALA A 85 2.67 16.13 6.22
CA ALA A 85 3.25 16.50 7.52
C ALA A 85 3.75 17.96 7.54
N ARG A 86 4.33 18.43 6.43
CA ARG A 86 4.77 19.84 6.27
C ARG A 86 3.62 20.84 6.22
N VAL A 87 2.42 20.41 5.81
CA VAL A 87 1.23 21.28 5.78
C VAL A 87 0.53 21.32 7.15
N LEU A 88 0.68 20.26 7.95
CA LEU A 88 0.07 20.13 9.28
C LEU A 88 0.90 20.76 10.42
N GLY A 89 2.20 20.99 10.20
CA GLY A 89 3.11 21.69 11.12
C GLY A 89 3.39 23.13 10.68
#